data_AF-Q1CYS8-F1
#
_entry.id   AF-Q1CYS8-F1
#
_cell.length_a   1.000
_cell.length_b   1.000
_cell.length_c   1.000
_cell.angle_alpha   90.00
_cell.angle_beta   90.00
_cell.angle_gamma   90.00
#
_symmetry.space_group_name_H-M   'P 1'
#
loop_
_entity.id
_entity.type
_entity.pdbx_description
1 polymer ?
#
loop_
_entity_poly.entity_id
_entity_poly.type
_entity_poly.pdbx_seq_one_letter_code
_entity_poly.pdbx_strand_id
1 'polypeptide(L)'
;MCAWPPWPCMGGDMPRRTWMTLVVSGLVAGCAARPERYGFDSATSACRQNPAVCARMAGEEAVLPGTRALRVAASIGTAGDAALRLLKAEERDAIEEALEACVDDARSTVLIALFNGRSPTPEECRSEVTVDAQGRPVTLAMQLGTEMHKVALPCAHKWLSELRPGGYRLEPRYRYNPDSGRWEPMREEDVRALLRHGRGSELKGTLVPDVVIHTGSEMQVLAIYDFKFPCVTPNRPSNWPRYPKGHPHEGQQQDAMYQRALKPKQAPLQVTPRLGTLP
;
A
#
# COMPACT_ATOMS: atom_id res chain seq x y z
N MET A 1 73.06 -8.99 -33.15
CA MET A 1 72.77 -7.58 -32.82
C MET A 1 72.25 -7.60 -31.38
N CYS A 2 73.08 -7.60 -30.34
CA CYS A 2 73.88 -6.47 -29.81
C CYS A 2 73.01 -5.21 -29.69
N ALA A 3 72.91 -4.49 -28.59
CA ALA A 3 73.44 -4.53 -27.24
C ALA A 3 72.68 -3.43 -26.47
N TRP A 4 72.69 -3.46 -25.14
CA TRP A 4 72.46 -2.26 -24.29
C TRP A 4 73.39 -1.11 -24.72
N PRO A 5 73.11 0.19 -24.42
CA PRO A 5 73.48 0.76 -23.10
C PRO A 5 72.56 1.97 -22.68
N PRO A 6 72.97 2.91 -21.78
CA PRO A 6 72.33 3.13 -20.48
C PRO A 6 72.03 4.63 -20.17
N TRP A 7 71.72 4.95 -18.91
CA TRP A 7 71.52 6.28 -18.30
C TRP A 7 72.68 7.29 -18.57
N PRO A 8 72.51 8.64 -18.42
CA PRO A 8 72.73 9.28 -17.10
C PRO A 8 72.02 10.64 -16.80
N CYS A 9 71.87 10.88 -15.48
CA CYS A 9 72.19 12.09 -14.70
C CYS A 9 71.62 13.49 -14.97
N MET A 10 71.01 14.01 -13.90
CA MET A 10 71.28 15.28 -13.20
C MET A 10 71.10 16.63 -13.92
N GLY A 11 70.34 17.49 -13.23
CA GLY A 11 70.81 18.83 -12.87
C GLY A 11 70.36 19.95 -13.79
N GLY A 12 69.49 20.82 -13.28
CA GLY A 12 69.12 22.05 -13.98
C GLY A 12 68.19 22.89 -13.14
N ASP A 13 68.74 23.98 -12.62
CA ASP A 13 68.20 24.91 -11.64
C ASP A 13 66.79 25.46 -11.87
N MET A 14 66.14 25.72 -10.74
CA MET A 14 64.95 26.55 -10.56
C MET A 14 65.23 28.01 -11.00
N PRO A 15 64.21 28.77 -11.42
CA PRO A 15 63.90 29.91 -10.55
C PRO A 15 62.40 30.12 -10.33
N ARG A 16 62.07 30.12 -9.04
CA ARG A 16 61.16 31.05 -8.35
C ARG A 16 60.09 31.75 -9.21
N ARG A 17 58.86 31.30 -9.04
CA ARG A 17 57.72 32.21 -8.84
C ARG A 17 56.84 31.68 -7.71
N THR A 18 57.09 32.26 -6.54
CA THR A 18 56.17 32.40 -5.41
C THR A 18 54.73 32.62 -5.86
N TRP A 19 53.77 31.81 -5.38
CA TRP A 19 52.46 32.25 -4.88
C TRP A 19 51.94 31.22 -3.86
N MET A 20 51.25 31.76 -2.86
CA MET A 20 50.82 31.20 -1.58
C MET A 20 49.88 29.99 -1.65
N THR A 21 50.14 29.07 -0.71
CA THR A 21 49.23 28.23 0.09
C THR A 21 47.72 28.25 -0.21
N LEU A 22 47.11 27.06 -0.30
CA LEU A 22 45.97 26.68 0.56
C LEU A 22 45.79 25.15 0.63
N VAL A 23 45.87 24.63 1.86
CA VAL A 23 45.44 23.30 2.29
C VAL A 23 43.92 23.27 2.31
N VAL A 24 43.28 22.28 1.67
CA VAL A 24 42.00 21.74 2.14
C VAL A 24 41.95 20.23 1.89
N SER A 25 42.18 19.51 2.98
CA SER A 25 41.52 18.31 3.48
C SER A 25 40.73 17.42 2.51
N GLY A 26 41.11 16.15 2.52
CA GLY A 26 40.33 15.04 1.98
C GLY A 26 38.91 15.03 2.52
N LEU A 27 37.95 15.04 1.60
CA LEU A 27 36.57 14.71 1.90
C LEU A 27 36.48 13.18 2.01
N VAL A 28 36.26 12.76 3.25
CA VAL A 28 35.73 11.46 3.64
C VAL A 28 34.59 11.11 2.70
N ALA A 29 34.70 9.96 2.02
CA ALA A 29 33.58 9.30 1.37
C ALA A 29 32.58 8.90 2.47
N GLY A 30 31.73 9.86 2.85
CA GLY A 30 30.54 9.58 3.63
C GLY A 30 29.67 8.67 2.78
N CYS A 31 29.59 7.40 3.17
CA CYS A 31 28.48 6.54 2.81
C CYS A 31 27.21 7.26 3.26
N ALA A 32 26.61 8.04 2.36
CA ALA A 32 25.24 8.46 2.52
C ALA A 32 24.42 7.18 2.48
N ALA A 33 24.11 6.66 3.67
CA ALA A 33 23.06 5.70 3.87
C ALA A 33 21.85 6.23 3.11
N ARG A 34 21.53 5.58 1.98
CA ARG A 34 20.29 5.85 1.26
C ARG A 34 19.18 5.74 2.28
N PRO A 35 18.21 6.67 2.30
CA PRO A 35 17.12 6.58 3.25
C PRO A 35 16.42 5.24 3.00
N GLU A 36 16.60 4.32 3.96
CA GLU A 36 15.88 3.07 3.99
C GLU A 36 14.40 3.42 3.84
N ARG A 37 13.76 2.79 2.87
CA ARG A 37 12.31 2.80 2.77
C ARG A 37 11.82 2.14 4.06
N TYR A 38 11.47 2.97 5.05
CA TYR A 38 10.77 2.53 6.25
C TYR A 38 9.71 1.53 5.80
N GLY A 39 9.68 0.34 6.40
CA GLY A 39 8.79 -0.74 6.02
C GLY A 39 7.33 -0.27 6.08
N PHE A 40 6.85 0.25 4.96
CA PHE A 40 5.46 0.57 4.76
C PHE A 40 4.70 -0.73 4.51
N ASP A 41 3.39 -0.66 4.70
CA ASP A 41 2.33 -1.65 4.47
C ASP A 41 2.40 -2.43 3.13
N SER A 42 3.42 -2.24 2.31
CA SER A 42 3.73 -2.96 1.07
C SER A 42 3.63 -4.49 1.18
N ALA A 43 3.88 -5.05 2.38
CA ALA A 43 3.78 -6.48 2.59
C ALA A 43 2.40 -6.92 3.13
N THR A 44 1.62 -6.05 3.79
CA THR A 44 0.18 -6.27 4.03
C THR A 44 -0.63 -6.09 2.75
N SER A 45 -0.31 -5.10 1.91
CA SER A 45 -0.90 -4.98 0.57
C SER A 45 -0.50 -6.18 -0.29
N ALA A 46 0.71 -6.72 -0.15
CA ALA A 46 1.08 -7.98 -0.78
C ALA A 46 0.30 -9.18 -0.22
N CYS A 47 0.06 -9.27 1.09
CA CYS A 47 -0.85 -10.27 1.69
C CYS A 47 -2.26 -10.16 1.09
N ARG A 48 -2.78 -8.95 0.94
CA ARG A 48 -4.13 -8.70 0.41
C ARG A 48 -4.23 -8.99 -1.08
N GLN A 49 -3.22 -8.60 -1.85
CA GLN A 49 -3.13 -8.90 -3.28
C GLN A 49 -2.94 -10.39 -3.54
N ASN A 50 -2.24 -11.10 -2.65
CA ASN A 50 -2.06 -12.53 -2.74
C ASN A 50 -2.27 -13.20 -1.36
N PRO A 51 -3.52 -13.56 -1.00
CA PRO A 51 -3.84 -14.12 0.33
C PRO A 51 -3.14 -15.44 0.62
N ALA A 52 -2.72 -16.17 -0.43
CA ALA A 52 -1.88 -17.34 -0.25
C ALA A 52 -0.65 -16.98 0.60
N VAL A 53 -0.10 -15.77 0.41
CA VAL A 53 1.09 -15.28 1.08
C VAL A 53 0.95 -15.21 2.59
N CYS A 54 -0.26 -15.04 3.14
CA CYS A 54 -0.42 -14.78 4.57
C CYS A 54 -1.48 -15.67 5.21
N ALA A 55 -1.76 -16.84 4.64
CA ALA A 55 -2.84 -17.74 5.07
C ALA A 55 -2.77 -18.19 6.55
N ARG A 56 -1.59 -18.13 7.20
CA ARG A 56 -1.45 -18.37 8.65
C ARG A 56 -1.65 -17.13 9.55
N MET A 57 -1.59 -15.91 9.01
CA MET A 57 -1.94 -14.68 9.72
C MET A 57 -3.46 -14.50 9.87
N ALA A 58 -4.24 -15.24 9.07
CA ALA A 58 -5.68 -15.43 9.22
C ALA A 58 -6.01 -16.58 10.20
N GLY A 59 -5.01 -17.11 10.90
CA GLY A 59 -5.09 -18.23 11.83
C GLY A 59 -5.66 -17.86 13.20
N GLU A 60 -6.84 -17.26 13.20
CA GLU A 60 -7.94 -17.57 14.10
C GLU A 60 -9.16 -17.03 13.34
N GLU A 61 -10.02 -17.93 12.86
CA GLU A 61 -11.32 -17.51 12.36
C GLU A 61 -12.00 -16.75 13.50
N ALA A 62 -11.99 -15.43 13.44
CA ALA A 62 -13.12 -14.67 13.91
C ALA A 62 -14.29 -15.09 13.02
N VAL A 63 -14.88 -16.25 13.33
CA VAL A 63 -16.29 -16.49 13.12
C VAL A 63 -16.94 -15.30 13.81
N LEU A 64 -17.28 -14.27 13.03
CA LEU A 64 -18.19 -13.24 13.47
C LEU A 64 -19.41 -14.01 14.01
N PRO A 65 -19.75 -13.91 15.31
CA PRO A 65 -20.93 -14.56 15.84
C PRO A 65 -22.11 -14.07 15.01
N GLY A 66 -22.87 -15.03 14.48
CA GLY A 66 -23.76 -14.85 13.34
C GLY A 66 -24.51 -13.53 13.32
N THR A 67 -24.19 -12.70 12.33
CA THR A 67 -25.14 -11.69 11.87
C THR A 67 -26.32 -12.46 11.28
N ARG A 68 -27.42 -12.48 12.03
CA ARG A 68 -28.72 -12.96 11.56
C ARG A 68 -28.94 -12.46 10.14
N ALA A 69 -29.28 -13.38 9.25
CA ALA A 69 -29.64 -13.12 7.87
C ALA A 69 -30.53 -11.87 7.76
N LEU A 70 -29.95 -10.74 7.37
CA LEU A 70 -30.74 -9.63 6.86
C LEU A 70 -31.19 -10.07 5.47
N ARG A 71 -32.47 -10.41 5.34
CA ARG A 71 -33.11 -10.44 4.03
C ARG A 71 -33.07 -9.03 3.48
N VAL A 72 -32.07 -8.75 2.64
CA VAL A 72 -32.09 -7.56 1.79
C VAL A 72 -33.24 -7.79 0.81
N ALA A 73 -34.32 -7.04 1.00
CA ALA A 73 -35.35 -6.94 -0.03
C ALA A 73 -34.67 -6.38 -1.27
N ALA A 74 -34.59 -7.19 -2.33
CA ALA A 74 -34.17 -6.73 -3.64
C ALA A 74 -35.22 -5.72 -4.13
N SER A 75 -34.94 -4.42 -3.97
CA SER A 75 -35.61 -3.41 -4.75
C SER A 75 -35.09 -3.55 -6.18
N ILE A 76 -35.90 -4.16 -7.04
CA ILE A 76 -35.76 -4.01 -8.48
C ILE A 76 -36.05 -2.54 -8.77
N GLY A 77 -34.99 -1.71 -8.75
CA GLY A 77 -35.05 -0.36 -9.28
C GLY A 77 -35.29 -0.48 -10.77
N THR A 78 -36.45 0.00 -11.21
CA THR A 78 -36.78 0.16 -12.63
C THR A 78 -35.65 0.90 -13.33
N ALA A 79 -35.18 0.38 -14.45
CA ALA A 79 -34.24 1.05 -15.33
C ALA A 79 -34.88 2.34 -15.86
N GLY A 80 -34.65 3.44 -15.15
CA GLY A 80 -35.13 4.78 -15.46
C GLY A 80 -34.51 5.71 -14.43
N ASP A 81 -33.66 6.62 -14.91
CA ASP A 81 -32.82 7.56 -14.14
C ASP A 81 -31.54 7.01 -13.53
N ALA A 82 -30.68 6.44 -14.38
CA ALA A 82 -29.23 6.53 -14.17
C ALA A 82 -28.73 7.97 -14.47
N ALA A 83 -29.30 8.98 -13.79
CA ALA A 83 -28.59 10.23 -13.62
C ALA A 83 -27.28 9.87 -12.91
N LEU A 84 -26.15 10.04 -13.59
CA LEU A 84 -24.83 9.67 -13.11
C LEU A 84 -24.66 10.23 -11.67
N ARG A 85 -24.68 9.35 -10.66
CA ARG A 85 -24.50 9.75 -9.25
C ARG A 85 -23.06 10.20 -9.05
N LEU A 86 -22.77 11.44 -9.43
CA LEU A 86 -21.47 12.08 -9.26
C LEU A 86 -21.16 12.22 -7.77
N LEU A 87 -19.86 12.18 -7.44
CA LEU A 87 -19.38 12.48 -6.11
C LEU A 87 -19.21 14.00 -6.00
N LYS A 88 -20.09 14.65 -5.23
CA LYS A 88 -20.00 16.09 -4.98
C LYS A 88 -18.84 16.41 -4.05
N ALA A 89 -18.37 17.65 -4.06
CA ALA A 89 -17.25 18.07 -3.22
C ALA A 89 -17.58 17.88 -1.73
N GLU A 90 -18.77 18.27 -1.30
CA GLU A 90 -19.18 18.18 0.10
C GLU A 90 -19.33 16.71 0.57
N GLU A 91 -19.84 15.84 -0.30
CA GLU A 91 -19.93 14.39 -0.02
C GLU A 91 -18.53 13.77 0.03
N ARG A 92 -17.64 14.17 -0.88
CA ARG A 92 -16.24 13.72 -0.89
C ARG A 92 -15.54 14.14 0.40
N ASP A 93 -15.64 15.40 0.79
CA ASP A 93 -14.95 15.93 1.97
C ASP A 93 -15.46 15.23 3.24
N ALA A 94 -16.76 14.97 3.36
CA ALA A 94 -17.34 14.18 4.46
C ALA A 94 -16.86 12.72 4.47
N ILE A 95 -16.71 12.10 3.29
CA ILE A 95 -16.13 10.75 3.17
C ILE A 95 -14.67 10.77 3.62
N GLU A 96 -13.86 11.71 3.13
CA GLU A 96 -12.44 11.83 3.46
C GLU A 96 -12.26 12.06 4.97
N GLU A 97 -13.00 12.98 5.58
CA GLU A 97 -12.99 13.21 7.03
C GLU A 97 -13.33 11.94 7.82
N ALA A 98 -14.36 11.19 7.40
CA ALA A 98 -14.74 9.95 8.05
C ALA A 98 -13.67 8.86 7.92
N LEU A 99 -13.06 8.72 6.74
CA LEU A 99 -11.98 7.76 6.50
C LEU A 99 -10.73 8.10 7.31
N GLU A 100 -10.38 9.38 7.40
CA GLU A 100 -9.27 9.89 8.21
C GLU A 100 -9.47 9.56 9.70
N ALA A 101 -10.67 9.84 10.23
CA ALA A 101 -11.02 9.48 11.60
C ALA A 101 -10.90 7.97 11.84
N CYS A 102 -11.35 7.13 10.90
CA CYS A 102 -11.25 5.68 11.01
C CYS A 102 -9.80 5.17 11.02
N VAL A 103 -8.91 5.71 10.18
CA VAL A 103 -7.51 5.27 10.20
C VAL A 103 -6.77 5.76 11.46
N ASP A 104 -7.09 6.95 11.96
CA ASP A 104 -6.52 7.46 13.21
C ASP A 104 -6.95 6.65 14.43
N ASP A 105 -8.24 6.32 14.52
CA ASP A 105 -8.78 5.47 15.58
C ASP A 105 -8.22 4.05 15.50
N ALA A 106 -8.13 3.47 14.29
CA ALA A 106 -7.54 2.15 14.09
C ALA A 106 -6.09 2.08 14.55
N ARG A 107 -5.27 3.07 14.19
CA ARG A 107 -3.89 3.16 14.67
C ARG A 107 -3.85 3.25 16.21
N SER A 108 -4.64 4.14 16.78
CA SER A 108 -4.63 4.39 18.22
C SER A 108 -5.07 3.16 19.01
N THR A 109 -6.16 2.52 18.58
CA THR A 109 -6.70 1.29 19.16
C THR A 109 -5.66 0.17 19.17
N VAL A 110 -5.03 -0.10 18.02
CA VAL A 110 -4.04 -1.19 17.91
C VAL A 110 -2.79 -0.89 18.74
N LEU A 111 -2.28 0.35 18.72
CA LEU A 111 -1.09 0.70 19.50
C LEU A 111 -1.35 0.73 21.00
N ILE A 112 -2.55 1.13 21.45
CA ILE A 112 -2.93 1.03 22.87
C ILE A 112 -2.92 -0.43 23.30
N ALA A 113 -3.57 -1.31 22.54
CA ALA A 113 -3.70 -2.73 22.89
C ALA A 113 -2.35 -3.47 22.90
N LEU A 114 -1.47 -3.21 21.93
CA LEU A 114 -0.25 -4.00 21.74
C LEU A 114 1.03 -3.32 22.24
N PHE A 115 1.04 -1.99 22.36
CA PHE A 115 2.22 -1.18 22.67
C PHE A 115 1.98 -0.16 23.79
N ASN A 116 0.89 -0.28 24.55
CA ASN A 116 0.53 0.69 25.61
C ASN A 116 0.51 2.15 25.10
N GLY A 117 0.08 2.35 23.84
CA GLY A 117 -0.01 3.65 23.19
C GLY A 117 1.30 4.16 22.60
N ARG A 118 2.43 3.45 22.82
CA ARG A 118 3.72 3.80 22.23
C ARG A 118 3.73 3.47 20.74
N SER A 119 4.42 4.29 19.94
CA SER A 119 4.78 3.89 18.57
C SER A 119 6.06 3.04 18.56
N PRO A 120 6.09 1.94 17.78
CA PRO A 120 7.30 1.14 17.60
C PRO A 120 8.48 1.94 17.03
N THR A 121 9.70 1.47 17.28
CA THR A 121 10.93 1.97 16.65
C THR A 121 11.11 1.37 15.26
N PRO A 122 11.94 1.98 14.38
CA PRO A 122 12.27 1.38 13.08
C PRO A 122 12.84 -0.04 13.19
N GLU A 123 13.64 -0.32 14.22
CA GLU A 123 14.24 -1.63 14.47
C GLU A 123 13.18 -2.66 14.84
N GLU A 124 12.24 -2.29 15.73
CA GLU A 124 11.10 -3.14 16.09
C GLU A 124 10.23 -3.41 14.87
N CYS A 125 9.96 -2.41 14.03
CA CYS A 125 9.15 -2.59 12.82
C CYS A 125 9.73 -3.63 11.84
N ARG A 126 11.07 -3.77 11.80
CA ARG A 126 11.77 -4.72 10.93
C ARG A 126 11.93 -6.11 11.56
N SER A 127 11.63 -6.27 12.85
CA SER A 127 11.78 -7.56 13.51
C SER A 127 10.80 -8.59 12.93
N GLU A 128 11.30 -9.81 12.74
CA GLU A 128 10.46 -10.94 12.34
C GLU A 128 9.69 -11.42 13.58
N VAL A 129 8.37 -11.44 13.47
CA VAL A 129 7.47 -11.81 14.57
C VAL A 129 6.85 -13.19 14.37
N THR A 130 6.78 -13.65 13.12
CA THR A 130 6.32 -14.99 12.76
C THR A 130 6.74 -15.35 11.32
N VAL A 131 6.36 -16.53 10.85
CA VAL A 131 6.48 -16.95 9.45
C VAL A 131 5.11 -17.26 8.86
N ASP A 132 4.94 -16.96 7.58
CA ASP A 132 3.72 -17.23 6.85
C ASP A 132 3.54 -18.71 6.47
N ALA A 133 2.44 -19.02 5.77
CA ALA A 133 2.12 -20.38 5.35
C ALA A 133 3.10 -20.96 4.30
N GLN A 134 3.91 -20.11 3.66
CA GLN A 134 4.97 -20.49 2.72
C GLN A 134 6.37 -20.40 3.35
N GLY A 135 6.45 -20.18 4.67
CA GLY A 135 7.69 -20.08 5.41
C GLY A 135 8.46 -18.79 5.19
N ARG A 136 7.83 -17.72 4.67
CA ARG A 136 8.48 -16.41 4.58
C ARG A 136 8.31 -15.64 5.88
N PRO A 137 9.30 -14.81 6.26
CA PRO A 137 9.21 -14.00 7.46
C PRO A 137 8.11 -12.95 7.36
N VAL A 138 7.35 -12.80 8.43
CA VAL A 138 6.40 -11.72 8.66
C VAL A 138 7.02 -10.77 9.66
N THR A 139 7.13 -9.50 9.28
CA THR A 139 7.68 -8.47 10.18
C THR A 139 6.60 -7.86 11.07
N LEU A 140 7.01 -7.21 12.17
CA LEU A 140 6.08 -6.47 13.02
C LEU A 140 5.30 -5.40 12.22
N ALA A 141 5.94 -4.72 11.26
CA ALA A 141 5.26 -3.74 10.43
C ALA A 141 4.10 -4.35 9.63
N MET A 142 4.27 -5.57 9.12
CA MET A 142 3.22 -6.31 8.40
C MET A 142 2.06 -6.70 9.31
N GLN A 143 2.39 -7.20 10.50
CA GLN A 143 1.38 -7.58 11.48
C GLN A 143 0.56 -6.38 11.90
N LEU A 144 1.22 -5.27 12.27
CA LEU A 144 0.53 -4.05 12.69
C LEU A 144 -0.32 -3.44 11.58
N GLY A 145 0.17 -3.40 10.34
CA GLY A 145 -0.63 -2.96 9.20
C GLY A 145 -1.89 -3.80 9.04
N THR A 146 -1.76 -5.13 9.12
CA THR A 146 -2.89 -6.06 9.05
C THR A 146 -3.93 -5.81 10.15
N GLU A 147 -3.50 -5.66 11.40
CA GLU A 147 -4.41 -5.40 12.52
C GLU A 147 -5.11 -4.04 12.41
N MET A 148 -4.40 -3.01 11.93
CA MET A 148 -5.00 -1.68 11.73
C MET A 148 -6.04 -1.69 10.60
N HIS A 149 -5.82 -2.42 9.50
CA HIS A 149 -6.84 -2.61 8.46
C HIS A 149 -8.09 -3.30 9.00
N LYS A 150 -7.93 -4.36 9.81
CA LYS A 150 -9.06 -5.07 10.44
C LYS A 150 -9.93 -4.16 11.29
N VAL A 151 -9.35 -3.14 11.93
CA VAL A 151 -10.09 -2.15 12.74
C VAL A 151 -10.68 -1.03 11.87
N ALA A 152 -9.94 -0.53 10.87
CA ALA A 152 -10.36 0.60 10.05
C ALA A 152 -11.53 0.27 9.11
N LEU A 153 -11.55 -0.92 8.52
CA LEU A 153 -12.55 -1.29 7.51
C LEU A 153 -13.99 -1.34 8.08
N PRO A 154 -14.27 -1.93 9.25
CA PRO A 154 -15.59 -1.84 9.88
C PRO A 154 -16.03 -0.40 10.21
N CYS A 155 -15.10 0.46 10.64
CA CYS A 155 -15.37 1.88 10.87
C CYS A 155 -15.78 2.58 9.56
N ALA A 156 -15.01 2.36 8.49
CA ALA A 156 -15.31 2.90 7.17
C ALA A 156 -16.66 2.39 6.65
N HIS A 157 -16.97 1.11 6.86
CA HIS A 157 -18.26 0.52 6.47
C HIS A 157 -19.44 1.26 7.11
N LYS A 158 -19.35 1.54 8.41
CA LYS A 158 -20.39 2.24 9.18
C LYS A 158 -20.67 3.62 8.57
N TRP A 159 -19.64 4.44 8.42
CA TRP A 159 -19.81 5.80 7.88
C TRP A 159 -20.23 5.81 6.42
N LEU A 160 -19.63 4.98 5.58
CA LEU A 160 -19.98 4.93 4.15
C LEU A 160 -21.39 4.39 3.91
N SER A 161 -21.91 3.53 4.79
CA SER A 161 -23.31 3.08 4.75
C SER A 161 -24.29 4.24 4.95
N GLU A 162 -23.92 5.23 5.75
CA GLU A 162 -24.74 6.41 6.04
C GLU A 162 -24.55 7.49 4.97
N LEU A 163 -23.30 7.80 4.62
CA LEU A 163 -22.94 8.86 3.68
C LEU A 163 -23.32 8.50 2.23
N ARG A 164 -23.12 7.24 1.83
CA ARG A 164 -23.33 6.80 0.45
C ARG A 164 -23.87 5.36 0.35
N PRO A 165 -25.13 5.10 0.77
CA PRO A 165 -25.72 3.77 0.71
C PRO A 165 -25.62 3.12 -0.67
N GLY A 166 -24.97 1.95 -0.74
CA GLY A 166 -24.82 1.17 -1.97
C GLY A 166 -23.88 1.76 -3.03
N GLY A 167 -23.26 2.92 -2.78
CA GLY A 167 -22.35 3.60 -3.70
C GLY A 167 -20.87 3.39 -3.39
N TYR A 168 -20.53 2.34 -2.64
CA TYR A 168 -19.15 1.98 -2.30
C TYR A 168 -18.95 0.46 -2.21
N ARG A 169 -17.67 0.07 -2.20
CA ARG A 169 -17.16 -1.25 -1.83
C ARG A 169 -15.94 -1.13 -0.94
N LEU A 170 -15.81 -2.07 -0.02
CA LEU A 170 -14.62 -2.27 0.78
C LEU A 170 -13.85 -3.48 0.27
N GLU A 171 -12.54 -3.32 0.15
CA GLU A 171 -11.62 -4.32 -0.39
C GLU A 171 -12.12 -5.05 -1.67
N PRO A 172 -12.75 -4.37 -2.65
CA PRO A 172 -13.16 -5.04 -3.89
C PRO A 172 -11.93 -5.54 -4.63
N ARG A 173 -12.04 -6.74 -5.21
CA ARG A 173 -10.97 -7.34 -6.01
C ARG A 173 -11.26 -7.21 -7.50
N TYR A 174 -10.29 -6.72 -8.25
CA TYR A 174 -10.37 -6.61 -9.70
C TYR A 174 -9.33 -7.49 -10.37
N ARG A 175 -9.75 -8.18 -11.43
CA ARG A 175 -8.88 -9.03 -12.26
C ARG A 175 -8.85 -8.53 -13.69
N TYR A 176 -7.68 -8.61 -14.31
CA TYR A 176 -7.56 -8.39 -15.74
C TYR A 176 -8.06 -9.63 -16.48
N ASN A 177 -9.05 -9.43 -17.36
CA ASN A 177 -9.55 -10.45 -18.27
C ASN A 177 -8.83 -10.29 -19.62
N PRO A 178 -7.98 -11.26 -20.04
CA PRO A 178 -7.24 -11.18 -21.28
C PRO A 178 -8.13 -11.29 -22.52
N ASP A 179 -9.26 -11.99 -22.43
CA ASP A 179 -10.18 -12.19 -23.55
C ASP A 179 -10.94 -10.90 -23.89
N SER A 180 -11.40 -10.18 -22.86
CA SER A 180 -12.08 -8.90 -23.02
C SER A 180 -11.12 -7.71 -23.08
N GLY A 181 -9.85 -7.92 -22.69
CA GLY A 181 -8.83 -6.88 -22.55
C GLY A 181 -9.13 -5.85 -21.47
N ARG A 182 -10.04 -6.16 -20.54
CA ARG A 182 -10.58 -5.22 -19.53
C ARG A 182 -10.37 -5.73 -18.12
N TRP A 183 -10.41 -4.81 -17.16
CA TRP A 183 -10.50 -5.13 -15.75
C TRP A 183 -11.95 -5.38 -15.37
N GLU A 184 -12.19 -6.40 -14.54
CA GLU A 184 -13.52 -6.83 -14.12
C GLU A 184 -13.51 -7.10 -12.61
N PRO A 185 -14.61 -6.79 -11.89
CA PRO A 185 -14.73 -7.12 -10.48
C PRO A 185 -14.83 -8.64 -10.32
N MET A 186 -14.20 -9.17 -9.28
CA MET A 186 -14.32 -10.56 -8.88
C MET A 186 -15.37 -10.69 -7.79
N ARG A 187 -16.27 -11.67 -7.92
CA ARG A 187 -17.19 -12.01 -6.83
C ARG A 187 -16.39 -12.62 -5.69
N GLU A 188 -16.75 -12.28 -4.45
CA GLU A 188 -16.06 -12.83 -3.27
C GLU A 188 -16.11 -14.36 -3.21
N GLU A 189 -17.20 -14.96 -3.69
CA GLU A 189 -17.37 -16.42 -3.74
C GLU A 189 -16.34 -17.09 -4.66
N ASP A 190 -15.97 -16.45 -5.77
CA ASP A 190 -14.93 -16.94 -6.68
C ASP A 190 -13.56 -16.84 -6.01
N VAL A 191 -13.29 -15.73 -5.31
CA VAL A 191 -12.06 -15.55 -4.52
C VAL A 191 -11.95 -16.62 -3.44
N ARG A 192 -13.02 -16.84 -2.66
CA ARG A 192 -13.07 -17.88 -1.62
C ARG A 192 -12.90 -19.27 -2.21
N ALA A 193 -13.51 -19.56 -3.36
CA ALA A 193 -13.35 -20.85 -4.03
C ALA A 193 -11.89 -21.10 -4.42
N LEU A 194 -11.22 -20.10 -5.03
CA LEU A 194 -9.80 -20.21 -5.37
C LEU A 194 -8.94 -20.50 -4.14
N LEU A 195 -9.18 -19.81 -3.02
CA LEU A 195 -8.45 -20.03 -1.77
C LEU A 195 -8.70 -21.43 -1.19
N ARG A 196 -9.97 -21.88 -1.10
CA ARG A 196 -10.31 -23.22 -0.60
C ARG A 196 -9.69 -24.35 -1.41
N HIS A 197 -9.53 -24.15 -2.71
CA HIS A 197 -8.91 -25.15 -3.59
C HIS A 197 -7.37 -25.03 -3.68
N GLY A 198 -6.73 -24.22 -2.83
CA GLY A 198 -5.28 -24.03 -2.85
C GLY A 198 -4.77 -23.27 -4.08
N ARG A 199 -5.67 -22.64 -4.84
CA ARG A 199 -5.39 -21.91 -6.09
C ARG A 199 -5.19 -20.41 -5.87
N GLY A 200 -4.75 -20.01 -4.67
CA GLY A 200 -4.54 -18.61 -4.32
C GLY A 200 -3.51 -17.90 -5.21
N SER A 201 -2.59 -18.63 -5.85
CA SER A 201 -1.66 -18.08 -6.83
C SER A 201 -2.36 -17.41 -8.03
N GLU A 202 -3.59 -17.79 -8.35
CA GLU A 202 -4.39 -17.17 -9.43
C GLU A 202 -4.92 -15.79 -9.07
N LEU A 203 -4.88 -15.43 -7.78
CA LEU A 203 -5.19 -14.07 -7.34
C LEU A 203 -4.00 -13.12 -7.51
N LYS A 204 -2.81 -13.65 -7.80
CA LYS A 204 -1.61 -12.83 -8.01
C LYS A 204 -1.81 -11.90 -9.22
N GLY A 205 -1.53 -10.61 -9.04
CA GLY A 205 -1.75 -9.60 -10.07
C GLY A 205 -3.16 -9.01 -10.11
N THR A 206 -4.07 -9.46 -9.24
CA THR A 206 -5.34 -8.74 -9.00
C THR A 206 -5.08 -7.44 -8.22
N LEU A 207 -6.00 -6.48 -8.34
CA LEU A 207 -5.96 -5.21 -7.64
C LEU A 207 -7.00 -5.22 -6.52
N VAL A 208 -6.61 -4.73 -5.33
CA VAL A 208 -7.46 -4.70 -4.13
C VAL A 208 -7.26 -3.36 -3.43
N PRO A 209 -7.91 -2.27 -3.88
CA PRO A 209 -8.00 -1.03 -3.13
C PRO A 209 -8.87 -1.22 -1.88
N ASP A 210 -8.69 -0.35 -0.87
CA ASP A 210 -9.40 -0.51 0.41
C ASP A 210 -10.83 0.00 0.35
N VAL A 211 -11.02 1.13 -0.32
CA VAL A 211 -12.33 1.74 -0.54
C VAL A 211 -12.44 2.17 -1.99
N VAL A 212 -13.54 1.77 -2.63
CA VAL A 212 -13.92 2.26 -3.96
C VAL A 212 -15.27 2.93 -3.85
N ILE A 213 -15.34 4.19 -4.26
CA ILE A 213 -16.59 4.93 -4.42
C ILE A 213 -17.03 4.82 -5.88
N HIS A 214 -18.30 4.49 -6.11
CA HIS A 214 -18.83 4.28 -7.46
C HIS A 214 -20.24 4.87 -7.65
N THR A 215 -20.69 4.95 -8.90
CA THR A 215 -22.03 5.48 -9.26
C THR A 215 -23.17 4.51 -8.95
N GLY A 216 -22.83 3.25 -8.70
CA GLY A 216 -23.76 2.11 -8.54
C GLY A 216 -23.26 0.86 -9.28
N SER A 217 -22.38 1.05 -10.27
CA SER A 217 -21.61 -0.01 -10.92
C SER A 217 -20.15 0.02 -10.47
N GLU A 218 -19.60 -1.12 -10.02
CA GLU A 218 -18.24 -1.23 -9.49
C GLU A 218 -17.13 -0.89 -10.50
N MET A 219 -17.47 -0.78 -11.79
CA MET A 219 -16.56 -0.35 -12.86
C MET A 219 -16.75 1.11 -13.27
N GLN A 220 -17.75 1.81 -12.72
CA GLN A 220 -17.93 3.26 -12.85
C GLN A 220 -17.39 3.94 -11.60
N VAL A 221 -16.07 3.87 -11.43
CA VAL A 221 -15.37 4.35 -10.25
C VAL A 221 -15.29 5.87 -10.25
N LEU A 222 -15.63 6.46 -9.11
CA LEU A 222 -15.54 7.89 -8.85
C LEU A 222 -14.24 8.21 -8.10
N ALA A 223 -13.98 7.51 -6.99
CA ALA A 223 -12.82 7.70 -6.14
C ALA A 223 -12.28 6.38 -5.60
N ILE A 224 -10.99 6.36 -5.28
CA ILE A 224 -10.30 5.23 -4.67
C ILE A 224 -9.51 5.76 -3.48
N TYR A 225 -9.69 5.13 -2.33
CA TYR A 225 -8.92 5.40 -1.13
C TYR A 225 -8.22 4.12 -0.67
N ASP A 226 -6.93 4.20 -0.36
CA ASP A 226 -6.11 3.09 0.11
C ASP A 226 -5.47 3.50 1.44
N PHE A 227 -5.82 2.83 2.53
CA PHE A 227 -5.30 3.12 3.85
C PHE A 227 -3.83 2.69 3.94
N LYS A 228 -3.02 3.57 4.53
CA LYS A 228 -1.61 3.32 4.78
C LYS A 228 -1.34 3.42 6.26
N PHE A 229 -0.82 2.34 6.82
CA PHE A 229 -0.43 2.27 8.23
C PHE A 229 1.09 2.14 8.37
N PRO A 230 1.85 3.25 8.36
CA PRO A 230 3.26 3.23 8.71
C PRO A 230 3.45 2.68 10.12
N CYS A 231 4.38 1.75 10.31
CA CYS A 231 4.61 1.15 11.62
C CYS A 231 5.10 2.22 12.64
N VAL A 232 6.08 3.03 12.25
CA VAL A 232 6.52 4.19 13.04
C VAL A 232 5.54 5.37 12.92
N THR A 233 5.63 6.34 13.84
CA THR A 233 4.85 7.58 13.69
C THR A 233 5.20 8.26 12.35
N PRO A 234 4.22 8.50 11.46
CA PRO A 234 4.48 9.23 10.24
C PRO A 234 4.73 10.71 10.54
N ASN A 235 5.78 11.26 9.93
CA ASN A 235 6.12 12.69 9.99
C ASN A 235 6.15 13.35 8.60
N ARG A 236 5.94 12.58 7.55
CA ARG A 236 5.90 13.02 6.15
C ARG A 236 5.09 12.04 5.30
N PRO A 237 4.46 12.49 4.21
CA PRO A 237 3.83 11.62 3.23
C PRO A 237 4.79 10.54 2.72
N SER A 238 4.26 9.33 2.56
CA SER A 238 4.96 8.24 1.88
C SER A 238 4.57 8.17 0.41
N ASN A 239 5.54 7.84 -0.43
CA ASN A 239 5.23 7.52 -1.82
C ASN A 239 4.43 6.21 -1.87
N TRP A 240 3.55 6.10 -2.87
CA TRP A 240 2.89 4.84 -3.19
C TRP A 240 3.90 3.70 -3.37
N PRO A 241 3.61 2.51 -2.82
CA PRO A 241 4.52 1.38 -2.95
C PRO A 241 4.63 0.94 -4.41
N ARG A 242 5.82 0.44 -4.77
CA ARG A 242 6.04 -0.25 -6.03
C ARG A 242 5.90 -1.74 -5.84
N TYR A 243 5.34 -2.41 -6.84
CA TYR A 243 5.26 -3.86 -6.82
C TYR A 243 6.68 -4.46 -6.87
N PRO A 244 6.96 -5.48 -6.03
CA PRO A 244 8.28 -6.06 -5.91
C PRO A 244 8.65 -6.90 -7.14
N LYS A 245 9.93 -7.29 -7.20
CA LYS A 245 10.44 -8.19 -8.23
C LYS A 245 9.67 -9.52 -8.23
N GLY A 246 9.35 -10.03 -9.42
CA GLY A 246 8.59 -11.26 -9.62
C GLY A 246 7.08 -11.10 -9.44
N HIS A 247 6.56 -9.89 -9.26
CA HIS A 247 5.12 -9.61 -9.32
C HIS A 247 4.66 -9.34 -10.77
N PRO A 248 3.42 -9.72 -11.18
CA PRO A 248 2.91 -9.39 -12.53
C PRO A 248 2.97 -7.90 -12.90
N HIS A 249 2.96 -7.02 -11.89
CA HIS A 249 3.05 -5.56 -12.05
C HIS A 249 4.40 -4.99 -11.61
N GLU A 250 5.46 -5.81 -11.58
CA GLU A 250 6.80 -5.44 -11.11
C GLU A 250 7.22 -4.02 -11.52
N GLY A 251 7.69 -3.24 -10.54
CA GLY A 251 8.21 -1.89 -10.76
C GLY A 251 7.15 -0.80 -10.95
N GLN A 252 5.89 -1.15 -11.26
CA GLN A 252 4.78 -0.19 -11.32
C GLN A 252 4.45 0.33 -9.92
N GLN A 253 3.96 1.56 -9.83
CA GLN A 253 3.39 2.11 -8.59
C GLN A 253 1.93 1.66 -8.44
N GLN A 254 1.48 1.45 -7.20
CA GLN A 254 0.15 0.94 -6.91
C GLN A 254 -0.98 1.88 -7.39
N ASP A 255 -0.86 3.18 -7.13
CA ASP A 255 -1.75 4.23 -7.65
C ASP A 255 -1.83 4.21 -9.18
N ALA A 256 -0.70 4.11 -9.86
CA ALA A 256 -0.65 4.09 -11.31
C ALA A 256 -1.40 2.87 -11.87
N MET A 257 -1.36 1.74 -11.16
CA MET A 257 -2.14 0.56 -11.52
C MET A 257 -3.64 0.77 -11.30
N TYR A 258 -4.06 1.35 -10.16
CA TYR A 258 -5.45 1.70 -9.92
C TYR A 258 -5.97 2.70 -10.97
N GLN A 259 -5.22 3.76 -11.25
CA GLN A 259 -5.56 4.77 -12.24
C GLN A 259 -5.75 4.17 -13.64
N ARG A 260 -4.82 3.30 -14.07
CA ARG A 260 -4.85 2.67 -15.39
C ARG A 260 -6.00 1.66 -15.51
N ALA A 261 -6.21 0.86 -14.47
CA ALA A 261 -7.15 -0.24 -14.47
C ALA A 261 -8.59 0.22 -14.33
N LEU A 262 -8.86 1.08 -13.35
CA LEU A 262 -10.20 1.42 -12.90
C LEU A 262 -10.67 2.79 -13.38
N LYS A 263 -9.75 3.62 -13.89
CA LYS A 263 -10.02 4.94 -14.46
C LYS A 263 -10.95 5.80 -13.58
N PRO A 264 -10.63 5.94 -12.27
CA PRO A 264 -11.42 6.77 -11.37
C PRO A 264 -11.50 8.22 -11.88
N LYS A 265 -12.55 8.93 -11.47
CA LYS A 265 -12.74 10.35 -11.84
C LYS A 265 -11.72 11.28 -11.18
N GLN A 266 -11.26 10.91 -10.00
CA GLN A 266 -10.12 11.55 -9.31
C GLN A 266 -8.94 10.59 -9.23
N ALA A 267 -7.73 11.12 -9.06
CA ALA A 267 -6.56 10.30 -8.78
C ALA A 267 -6.78 9.46 -7.51
N PRO A 268 -6.28 8.21 -7.43
CA PRO A 268 -6.29 7.44 -6.20
C PRO A 268 -5.58 8.19 -5.07
N LEU A 269 -6.13 8.11 -3.85
CA LEU A 269 -5.59 8.79 -2.67
C LEU A 269 -5.21 7.76 -1.59
N GLN A 270 -4.17 8.08 -0.83
CA GLN A 270 -3.79 7.37 0.39
C GLN A 270 -4.47 8.04 1.57
N VAL A 271 -4.95 7.27 2.54
CA VAL A 271 -5.40 7.82 3.83
C VAL A 271 -4.44 7.32 4.90
N THR A 272 -3.73 8.24 5.55
CA THR A 272 -2.66 7.92 6.48
C THR A 272 -2.94 8.54 7.85
N PRO A 273 -2.85 7.78 8.96
CA PRO A 273 -3.02 8.34 10.29
C PRO A 273 -2.16 9.59 10.52
N ARG A 274 -2.73 10.62 11.15
CA ARG A 274 -2.17 11.95 11.46
C ARG A 274 -1.83 12.84 10.27
N LEU A 275 -1.73 12.29 9.06
CA LEU A 275 -1.42 13.06 7.86
C LEU A 275 -2.66 13.31 6.99
N GLY A 276 -3.73 12.54 7.19
CA GLY A 276 -4.97 12.66 6.46
C GLY A 276 -4.92 12.04 5.06
N THR A 277 -5.69 12.61 4.16
CA THR A 277 -5.81 12.19 2.76
C THR A 277 -4.71 12.82 1.90
N LEU A 278 -3.97 11.97 1.19
CA LEU A 278 -2.75 12.32 0.46
C LEU A 278 -2.77 11.76 -0.97
N PRO A 279 -2.15 12.42 -1.94
CA PRO A 279 -1.98 11.88 -3.29
C PRO A 279 -0.98 10.70 -3.37
#